data_AF-A0A7T5RCQ3-F1
#
_entry.id   AF-A0A7T5RCQ3-F1
#
_cell.length_a   1.000
_cell.length_b   1.000
_cell.length_c   1.000
_cell.angle_alpha   90.00
_cell.angle_beta   90.00
_cell.angle_gamma   90.00
#
_symmetry.space_group_name_H-M   'P 1'
#
loop_
_entity.id
_entity.type
_entity.pdbx_description
1 polymer ?
#
loop_
_entity_poly.entity_id
_entity_poly.type
_entity_poly.pdbx_seq_one_letter_code
_entity_poly.pdbx_strand_id
1 'polypeptide(L)' 'MKQIFNFFSEVKIELSKVTWPKRDDVIKLTLIVFAVSAIIGAYVGGLDFLFTKLLALIVTK' A
#
# COMPACT_ATOMS: atom_id res chain seq x y z
N MET A 1 -19.67 -14.85 29.77
CA MET A 1 -18.31 -14.26 29.97
C MET A 1 -17.18 -15.29 29.83
N LYS A 2 -17.23 -16.47 30.47
CA LYS A 2 -16.18 -17.52 30.31
C LYS A 2 -15.96 -17.99 28.86
N GLN A 3 -17.03 -18.10 28.06
CA GLN A 3 -16.91 -18.55 26.67
C GLN A 3 -16.11 -17.57 25.80
N ILE A 4 -16.34 -16.26 25.93
CA ILE A 4 -15.63 -15.24 25.15
C ILE A 4 -14.12 -15.28 25.44
N PHE A 5 -13.73 -15.44 26.71
CA PHE A 5 -12.32 -15.61 27.08
C PHE A 5 -11.68 -16.87 26.47
N ASN A 6 -12.42 -17.97 26.42
CA ASN A 6 -11.95 -19.20 25.76
C ASN A 6 -11.81 -19.00 24.24
N PHE A 7 -12.76 -18.31 23.58
CA PHE A 7 -12.66 -17.98 22.15
C PHE A 7 -11.40 -17.17 21.83
N PHE A 8 -11.06 -16.14 22.61
CA PHE A 8 -9.83 -15.37 22.39
C PHE A 8 -8.56 -16.20 22.61
N SER A 9 -8.60 -17.15 23.57
CA SER A 9 -7.50 -18.09 23.80
C SER A 9 -7.30 -19.03 22.60
N GLU A 10 -8.39 -19.59 22.05
CA GLU A 10 -8.36 -20.45 20.87
C GLU A 10 -7.86 -19.71 19.64
N VAL A 11 -8.36 -18.49 19.39
CA VAL A 11 -7.92 -17.64 18.26
C VAL A 11 -6.42 -17.32 18.35
N LYS A 12 -5.89 -17.04 19.54
CA LYS A 12 -4.46 -16.79 19.73
C LYS A 12 -3.62 -18.04 19.42
N ILE A 13 -4.11 -19.23 19.74
CA ILE A 13 -3.45 -20.51 19.44
C ILE A 13 -3.48 -20.80 17.92
N GLU A 14 -4.55 -20.43 17.22
CA GLU A 14 -4.60 -20.57 15.76
C GLU A 14 -3.71 -19.55 15.06
N LEU A 15 -3.68 -18.30 15.53
CA LEU A 15 -2.80 -17.25 15.00
C LEU A 15 -1.31 -17.54 15.17
N SER A 16 -0.93 -18.34 16.17
CA SER A 16 0.47 -18.76 16.35
C SER A 16 0.90 -19.88 15.39
N LYS A 17 -0.06 -20.61 14.81
CA LYS A 17 0.20 -21.59 13.75
C LYS A 17 0.35 -20.94 12.37
N VAL A 18 -0.03 -19.67 12.23
CA VAL A 18 0.15 -18.91 11.00
C VAL A 18 1.63 -18.61 10.80
N THR A 19 2.15 -18.98 9.64
CA THR A 19 3.51 -18.65 9.22
C THR A 19 3.58 -17.17 8.84
N TRP A 20 3.95 -16.33 9.82
CA TRP A 20 4.18 -14.92 9.57
C TRP A 20 5.49 -14.69 8.79
N PRO A 21 5.50 -13.75 7.84
CA PRO A 21 6.70 -13.40 7.10
C PRO A 21 7.78 -12.84 8.04
N LYS A 22 9.06 -13.03 7.69
CA LYS A 22 10.16 -12.45 8.44
C LYS A 22 10.10 -10.93 8.37
N ARG A 23 10.52 -10.26 9.44
CA ARG A 23 10.52 -8.79 9.54
C ARG A 23 11.26 -8.13 8.38
N ASP A 24 12.36 -8.73 7.93
CA ASP A 24 13.15 -8.23 6.81
C ASP A 24 12.39 -8.25 5.49
N ASP A 25 11.59 -9.29 5.25
CA ASP A 25 10.78 -9.42 4.03
C ASP A 25 9.66 -8.38 4.03
N VAL A 26 9.02 -8.16 5.18
CA VAL A 26 8.00 -7.12 5.33
C VAL A 26 8.58 -5.74 5.03
N ILE A 27 9.76 -5.42 5.56
CA ILE A 27 10.41 -4.12 5.31
C ILE A 27 10.76 -3.96 3.83
N LYS A 28 11.36 -4.98 3.21
CA LYS A 28 11.71 -4.96 1.78
C LYS A 28 10.49 -4.77 0.90
N LEU A 29 9.43 -5.54 1.12
CA LEU A 29 8.19 -5.46 0.36
C LEU A 29 7.54 -4.08 0.51
N THR A 30 7.52 -3.53 1.73
CA THR A 30 6.97 -2.19 1.97
C THR A 30 7.77 -1.11 1.24
N LEU A 31 9.11 -1.20 1.26
CA LEU A 31 9.99 -0.25 0.57
C LEU A 31 9.80 -0.31 -0.95
N ILE A 32 9.64 -1.50 -1.52
CA ILE A 32 9.30 -1.69 -2.94
C ILE A 32 7.98 -1.01 -3.28
N VAL A 33 6.93 -1.20 -2.47
CA VAL A 33 5.63 -0.56 -2.69
C VAL A 33 5.74 0.97 -2.65
N PHE A 34 6.50 1.52 -1.71
CA PHE A 34 6.77 2.96 -1.64
C PHE A 34 7.48 3.47 -2.90
N ALA A 35 8.51 2.77 -3.36
CA ALA A 35 9.26 3.15 -4.56
C ALA A 35 8.35 3.14 -5.80
N VAL A 36 7.57 2.06 -5.99
CA VAL A 36 6.64 1.94 -7.13
C VAL A 36 5.56 3.02 -7.08
N SER A 37 4.98 3.26 -5.91
CA SER A 37 3.96 4.31 -5.72
C SER A 37 4.52 5.71 -6.04
N ALA A 38 5.76 6.00 -5.63
CA ALA A 38 6.43 7.26 -5.94
C ALA A 38 6.67 7.43 -7.44
N ILE A 39 7.12 6.38 -8.14
CA ILE A 39 7.33 6.40 -9.59
C ILE A 39 6.03 6.64 -10.34
N ILE A 40 4.98 5.90 -10.00
CA ILE A 40 3.67 6.03 -10.64
C ILE A 40 3.08 7.42 -10.35
N GLY A 41 3.17 7.90 -9.10
CA GLY A 41 2.71 9.23 -8.72
C GLY A 41 3.42 10.34 -9.49
N ALA A 42 4.75 10.25 -9.64
CA ALA A 42 5.52 11.20 -10.43
C ALA A 42 5.16 11.14 -11.93
N TYR A 43 4.93 9.93 -12.47
CA TYR A 43 4.52 9.73 -13.86
C TYR A 43 3.15 10.36 -14.14
N VAL A 44 2.14 10.02 -13.34
CA VAL A 44 0.78 10.55 -13.49
C VAL A 44 0.77 12.07 -13.29
N GLY A 45 1.39 12.56 -12.21
CA GLY A 45 1.45 14.00 -11.95
C GLY A 45 2.21 14.79 -13.02
N GLY A 46 3.27 14.21 -13.59
CA GLY A 46 4.00 14.79 -14.72
C GLY A 46 3.14 14.85 -15.99
N LEU A 47 2.40 13.79 -16.28
CA LEU A 47 1.45 13.76 -17.38
C LEU A 47 0.32 14.76 -17.20
N ASP A 48 -0.28 14.87 -16.02
CA ASP A 48 -1.35 15.83 -15.73
C ASP A 48 -0.87 17.27 -15.97
N PHE A 49 0.36 17.59 -15.54
CA PHE A 49 0.96 18.91 -15.78
C PHE A 49 1.20 19.17 -17.28
N LEU A 50 1.71 18.17 -18.01
CA LEU A 50 1.94 18.26 -19.44
C LEU A 50 0.62 18.47 -20.20
N PHE A 51 -0.39 17.65 -19.92
CA PHE A 51 -1.71 17.76 -20.54
C PHE A 51 -2.39 19.08 -20.21
N THR A 52 -2.31 19.55 -18.95
CA THR A 52 -2.87 20.86 -18.56
C THR A 52 -2.26 22.00 -19.37
N LYS A 53 -0.93 22.00 -19.57
CA LYS A 53 -0.25 23.01 -20.37
C LYS A 53 -0.60 22.93 -21.86
N LEU A 54 -0.66 21.72 -22.42
CA LEU A 54 -1.02 21.51 -23.82
C LEU A 54 -2.46 21.94 -24.09
N LEU A 55 -3.40 21.55 -23.22
CA LEU A 55 -4.80 21.95 -23.33
C LEU A 55 -4.97 23.46 -23.15
N ALA A 56 -4.27 24.08 -22.18
CA ALA A 56 -4.32 25.53 -22.02
C ALA A 56 -3.87 26.27 -23.29
N LEU A 57 -2.82 25.77 -23.97
CA LEU A 57 -2.33 26.36 -25.22
C LEU A 57 -3.31 26.19 -26.39
N ILE A 58 -4.05 25.08 -26.42
CA ILE A 58 -5.07 24.80 -27.45
C ILE A 58 -6.36 25.58 -27.19
N VAL A 59 -6.79 25.74 -25.94
CA VAL A 59 -8.07 26.38 -25.57
C VAL A 59 -7.97 27.91 -25.51
N THR A 60 -6.79 28.46 -25.21
CA THR A 60 -6.57 29.93 -25.20
C THR A 60 -6.30 30.50 -26.61
N LYS A 61 -6.13 29.66 -27.63
CA LYS A 61 -6.16 30.08 -29.04
C LYS A 61 -7.58 30.00 -29.59
#